data_AF-A0A1G6HT73-F1
#
_entry.id   AF-A0A1G6HT73-F1
#
_cell.length_a   1.000
_cell.length_b   1.000
_cell.length_c   1.000
_cell.angle_alpha   90.00
_cell.angle_beta   90.00
_cell.angle_gamma   90.00
#
_symmetry.space_group_name_H-M   'P 1'
#
loop_
_entity.id
_entity.type
_entity.pdbx_description
1 polymer ?
#
loop_
_entity_poly.entity_id
_entity_poly.type
_entity_poly.pdbx_seq_one_letter_code
_entity_poly.pdbx_strand_id
1 'polypeptide(L)'
;MDREVLKQKLTQLRVNDQIDTAVSMEELLFSMLPHIGDHDPSLRDELIYGSASNWITEGLVSPKVMSELLVELLTDRYLFNEEKYTRSFATLWIAAILFRHRNKAFLSESVIEKVYQALLAYIQQETVGGGYDETFGWLHTLAHAADALDELILLTELTVDHRQQLVKAVIDKMAFPYHILSHEEDERMTIAIHSAVKNGLDPAVVGFMVKDKASQVIACWPDVKETNLRMRSNFKQFIRSMYFCFADYSALRSTLYECEQLFSGIYHQKPSC
;
A
#
# COMPACT_ATOMS: atom_id res chain seq x y z
N MET A 1 7.92 23.67 -11.50
CA MET A 1 7.00 24.42 -12.38
C MET A 1 5.87 25.01 -11.54
N ASP A 2 5.32 26.16 -11.93
CA ASP A 2 4.11 26.69 -11.29
C ASP A 2 2.92 25.72 -11.42
N ARG A 3 2.04 25.67 -10.42
CA ARG A 3 0.93 24.72 -10.33
C ARG A 3 -0.04 24.83 -11.51
N GLU A 4 -0.48 26.04 -11.85
CA GLU A 4 -1.44 26.25 -12.94
C GLU A 4 -0.81 25.99 -14.30
N VAL A 5 0.46 26.37 -14.46
CA VAL A 5 1.23 26.08 -15.68
C VAL A 5 1.38 24.56 -15.87
N LEU A 6 1.67 23.83 -14.79
CA LEU A 6 1.73 22.36 -14.82
C LEU A 6 0.38 21.76 -15.21
N LYS A 7 -0.71 22.19 -14.56
CA LYS A 7 -2.07 21.69 -14.83
C LYS A 7 -2.48 21.93 -16.29
N GLN A 8 -2.22 23.11 -16.83
CA GLN A 8 -2.50 23.43 -18.24
C GLN A 8 -1.70 22.54 -19.19
N LYS A 9 -0.40 22.36 -18.95
CA LYS A 9 0.45 21.49 -19.77
C LYS A 9 -0.04 20.04 -19.74
N LEU A 10 -0.30 19.46 -18.58
CA LEU A 10 -0.77 18.08 -18.48
C LEU A 10 -2.14 17.88 -19.15
N THR A 11 -3.04 18.86 -19.01
CA THR A 11 -4.32 18.84 -19.73
C THR A 11 -4.12 18.82 -21.25
N GLN A 12 -3.22 19.65 -21.78
CA GLN A 12 -2.92 19.68 -23.21
C GLN A 12 -2.30 18.37 -23.70
N LEU A 13 -1.36 17.78 -22.94
CA LEU A 13 -0.76 16.49 -23.27
C LEU A 13 -1.80 15.38 -23.39
N ARG A 14 -2.76 15.35 -22.46
CA ARG A 14 -3.83 14.34 -22.43
C ARG A 14 -4.81 14.46 -23.60
N VAL A 15 -4.99 15.66 -24.16
CA VAL A 15 -5.89 15.90 -25.31
C VAL A 15 -5.19 15.63 -26.64
N ASN A 16 -3.90 15.99 -26.76
CA ASN A 16 -3.20 16.03 -28.03
C ASN A 16 -2.30 14.81 -28.30
N ASP A 17 -2.10 13.92 -27.32
CA ASP A 17 -1.15 12.77 -27.36
C ASP A 17 0.28 13.15 -27.82
N GLN A 18 0.64 14.43 -27.72
CA GLN A 18 1.93 14.95 -28.18
C GLN A 18 2.55 15.85 -27.12
N ILE A 19 3.82 15.57 -26.80
CA ILE A 19 4.66 16.43 -25.96
C ILE A 19 5.16 17.59 -26.80
N ASP A 20 4.47 18.73 -26.73
CA ASP A 20 4.91 19.95 -27.40
C ASP A 20 6.19 20.50 -26.75
N THR A 21 7.12 20.92 -27.60
CA THR A 21 8.54 20.55 -27.60
C THR A 21 9.48 21.50 -26.83
N ALA A 22 9.06 22.04 -25.69
CA ALA A 22 9.92 22.92 -24.87
C ALA A 22 10.44 22.30 -23.55
N VAL A 23 9.76 21.28 -23.02
CA VAL A 23 10.10 20.63 -21.74
C VAL A 23 10.11 19.13 -21.96
N SER A 24 11.16 18.44 -21.53
CA SER A 24 11.23 16.99 -21.68
C SER A 24 10.24 16.29 -20.75
N MET A 25 9.80 15.07 -21.10
CA MET A 25 8.97 14.25 -20.22
C MET A 25 9.60 14.08 -18.83
N GLU A 26 10.93 13.91 -18.78
CA GLU A 26 11.69 13.72 -17.56
C GLU A 26 11.68 15.00 -16.70
N GLU A 27 11.89 16.18 -17.30
CA GLU A 27 11.76 17.48 -16.61
C GLU A 27 10.35 17.71 -16.08
N LEU A 28 9.35 17.22 -16.80
CA LEU A 28 7.95 17.32 -16.40
C LEU A 28 7.65 16.43 -15.19
N LEU A 29 8.19 15.21 -15.12
CA LEU A 29 8.07 14.34 -13.95
C LEU A 29 8.62 14.99 -12.68
N PHE A 30 9.82 15.59 -12.73
CA PHE A 30 10.36 16.32 -11.58
C PHE A 30 9.51 17.55 -11.23
N SER A 31 8.89 18.19 -12.24
CA SER A 31 7.97 19.30 -12.00
C SER A 31 6.66 18.89 -11.34
N MET A 32 6.25 17.62 -11.48
CA MET A 32 5.06 17.06 -10.82
C MET A 32 5.28 16.76 -9.34
N LEU A 33 6.50 16.36 -8.94
CA LEU A 33 6.78 15.90 -7.57
C LEU A 33 6.26 16.84 -6.47
N PRO A 34 6.44 18.19 -6.52
CA PRO A 34 5.90 19.09 -5.50
C PRO A 34 4.38 19.09 -5.36
N HIS A 35 3.65 18.52 -6.32
CA HIS A 35 2.20 18.56 -6.45
C HIS A 35 1.54 17.16 -6.38
N ILE A 36 2.29 16.10 -6.04
CA ILE A 36 1.73 14.73 -5.96
C ILE A 36 0.70 14.56 -4.83
N GLY A 37 0.68 15.47 -3.86
CA GLY A 37 -0.32 15.55 -2.79
C GLY A 37 -1.31 16.71 -2.94
N ASP A 38 -1.47 17.27 -4.15
CA ASP A 38 -2.35 18.41 -4.36
C ASP A 38 -3.80 18.10 -3.96
N HIS A 39 -4.49 19.08 -3.37
CA HIS A 39 -5.88 18.91 -2.94
C HIS A 39 -6.88 18.86 -4.10
N ASP A 40 -6.49 19.26 -5.30
CA ASP A 40 -7.31 19.14 -6.51
C ASP A 40 -7.17 17.73 -7.11
N PRO A 41 -8.18 16.86 -6.97
CA PRO A 41 -8.10 15.47 -7.42
C PRO A 41 -7.93 15.35 -8.94
N SER A 42 -8.42 16.32 -9.73
CA SER A 42 -8.19 16.31 -11.17
C SER A 42 -6.73 16.58 -11.50
N LEU A 43 -6.04 17.45 -10.74
CA LEU A 43 -4.60 17.64 -10.92
C LEU A 43 -3.81 16.44 -10.40
N ARG A 44 -4.11 15.98 -9.18
CA ARG A 44 -3.34 14.94 -8.49
C ARG A 44 -3.50 13.56 -9.12
N ASP A 45 -4.74 13.08 -9.24
CA ASP A 45 -5.05 11.70 -9.61
C ASP A 45 -5.02 11.54 -11.13
N GLU A 46 -5.77 12.38 -11.84
CA GLU A 46 -5.98 12.21 -13.27
C GLU A 46 -4.80 12.70 -14.11
N LEU A 47 -4.25 13.88 -13.78
CA LEU A 47 -3.21 14.52 -14.57
C LEU A 47 -1.82 14.07 -14.12
N ILE A 48 -1.47 14.27 -12.85
CA ILE A 48 -0.13 13.96 -12.34
C ILE A 48 0.07 12.44 -12.29
N TYR A 49 -0.68 11.74 -11.44
CA TYR A 49 -0.48 10.31 -11.28
C TYR A 49 -0.86 9.53 -12.55
N GLY A 50 -1.99 9.87 -13.19
CA GLY A 50 -2.40 9.26 -14.45
C GLY A 50 -1.35 9.35 -15.56
N SER A 51 -0.69 10.51 -15.71
CA SER A 51 0.39 10.64 -16.71
C SER A 51 1.67 9.93 -16.27
N ALA A 52 2.11 10.15 -15.03
CA ALA A 52 3.36 9.60 -14.53
C ALA A 52 3.36 8.07 -14.50
N SER A 53 2.29 7.46 -13.98
CA SER A 53 2.14 6.01 -13.95
C SER A 53 2.22 5.42 -15.35
N ASN A 54 1.44 5.95 -16.31
CA ASN A 54 1.47 5.53 -17.70
C ASN A 54 2.88 5.61 -18.30
N TRP A 55 3.57 6.75 -18.17
CA TRP A 55 4.92 6.91 -18.72
C TRP A 55 5.94 5.95 -18.10
N ILE A 56 5.84 5.71 -16.79
CA ILE A 56 6.72 4.78 -16.07
C ILE A 56 6.45 3.33 -16.50
N THR A 57 5.18 2.89 -16.50
CA THR A 57 4.82 1.49 -16.77
C THR A 57 5.07 1.11 -18.22
N GLU A 58 4.75 2.01 -19.16
CA GLU A 58 5.04 1.84 -20.60
C GLU A 58 6.54 1.96 -20.93
N GLY A 59 7.36 2.40 -19.97
CA GLY A 59 8.81 2.45 -20.14
C GLY A 59 9.32 3.61 -20.98
N LEU A 60 8.56 4.71 -20.99
CA LEU A 60 8.93 5.95 -21.66
C LEU A 60 9.94 6.78 -20.85
N VAL A 61 10.09 6.46 -19.56
CA VAL A 61 11.04 7.11 -18.64
C VAL A 61 12.33 6.30 -18.57
N SER A 62 13.48 6.98 -18.58
CA SER A 62 14.77 6.29 -18.47
C SER A 62 14.96 5.65 -17.09
N PRO A 63 15.68 4.52 -17.00
CA PRO A 63 16.01 3.90 -15.71
C PRO A 63 16.73 4.83 -14.72
N LYS A 64 17.56 5.73 -15.25
CA LYS A 64 18.26 6.73 -14.43
C LYS A 64 17.26 7.66 -13.74
N VAL A 65 16.33 8.23 -14.49
CA VAL A 65 15.31 9.14 -13.93
C VAL A 65 14.38 8.42 -12.98
N MET A 66 13.94 7.20 -13.29
CA MET A 66 13.14 6.40 -12.35
C MET A 66 13.89 6.13 -11.03
N SER A 67 15.20 5.86 -11.09
CA SER A 67 16.01 5.68 -9.88
C SER A 67 16.15 6.98 -9.08
N GLU A 68 16.29 8.13 -9.74
CA GLU A 68 16.37 9.45 -9.08
C GLU A 68 15.04 9.82 -8.42
N LEU A 69 13.92 9.64 -9.12
CA LEU A 69 12.57 9.83 -8.59
C LEU A 69 12.33 8.93 -7.37
N LEU A 70 12.68 7.65 -7.47
CA LEU A 70 12.52 6.72 -6.36
C LEU A 70 13.28 7.17 -5.11
N VAL A 71 14.56 7.53 -5.26
CA VAL A 71 15.37 7.99 -4.12
C VAL A 71 14.78 9.24 -3.47
N GLU A 72 14.26 10.18 -4.26
CA GLU A 72 13.58 11.37 -3.75
C GLU A 72 12.28 11.01 -3.00
N LEU A 73 11.46 10.12 -3.57
CA LEU A 73 10.19 9.68 -2.98
C LEU A 73 10.36 9.00 -1.62
N LEU A 74 11.49 8.34 -1.36
CA LEU A 74 11.77 7.66 -0.08
C LEU A 74 12.13 8.61 1.07
N THR A 75 12.26 9.92 0.82
CA THR A 75 12.65 10.91 1.83
C THR A 75 11.48 11.38 2.70
N ASP A 76 11.80 12.06 3.81
CA ASP A 76 10.80 12.71 4.68
C ASP A 76 9.98 13.80 3.97
N ARG A 77 10.47 14.30 2.82
CA ARG A 77 9.71 15.22 1.98
C ARG A 77 8.50 14.56 1.34
N TYR A 78 8.51 13.24 1.18
CA TYR A 78 7.46 12.51 0.45
C TYR A 78 6.88 11.37 1.28
N LEU A 79 7.56 10.21 1.35
CA LEU A 79 7.02 9.03 2.03
C LEU A 79 6.70 9.25 3.51
N PHE A 80 7.45 10.11 4.20
CA PHE A 80 7.20 10.44 5.62
C PHE A 80 6.73 11.89 5.83
N ASN A 81 6.14 12.51 4.80
CA ASN A 81 5.60 13.86 4.90
C ASN A 81 4.41 13.91 5.87
N GLU A 82 4.26 15.01 6.61
CA GLU A 82 3.11 15.27 7.50
C GLU A 82 1.78 15.35 6.73
N GLU A 83 1.82 15.78 5.48
CA GLU A 83 0.68 15.85 4.57
C GLU A 83 0.34 14.45 4.01
N LYS A 84 -0.92 14.04 4.21
CA LYS A 84 -1.42 12.67 4.01
C LYS A 84 -1.58 12.30 2.54
N TYR A 85 -1.96 13.24 1.67
CA TYR A 85 -2.04 12.96 0.23
C TYR A 85 -0.65 12.78 -0.37
N THR A 86 0.31 13.61 0.04
CA THR A 86 1.70 13.55 -0.42
C THR A 86 2.31 12.18 -0.14
N ARG A 87 2.28 11.71 1.12
CA ARG A 87 2.84 10.40 1.45
C ARG A 87 2.07 9.23 0.84
N SER A 88 0.75 9.35 0.73
CA SER A 88 -0.07 8.34 0.06
C SER A 88 0.32 8.19 -1.41
N PHE A 89 0.34 9.29 -2.17
CA PHE A 89 0.68 9.25 -3.59
C PHE A 89 2.17 8.95 -3.81
N ALA A 90 3.05 9.23 -2.84
CA ALA A 90 4.42 8.75 -2.88
C ALA A 90 4.49 7.22 -2.92
N THR A 91 3.72 6.51 -2.09
CA THR A 91 3.67 5.03 -2.15
C THR A 91 3.17 4.52 -3.50
N LEU A 92 2.20 5.21 -4.09
CA LEU A 92 1.65 4.82 -5.39
C LEU A 92 2.64 5.03 -6.55
N TRP A 93 3.42 6.10 -6.52
CA TRP A 93 4.54 6.30 -7.46
C TRP A 93 5.64 5.25 -7.27
N ILE A 94 5.97 4.91 -6.01
CA ILE A 94 6.91 3.82 -5.70
C ILE A 94 6.41 2.51 -6.31
N ALA A 95 5.12 2.18 -6.19
CA ALA A 95 4.53 0.99 -6.79
C ALA A 95 4.73 0.95 -8.31
N ALA A 96 4.46 2.05 -9.04
CA ALA A 96 4.66 2.11 -10.49
C ALA A 96 6.13 1.88 -10.90
N ILE A 97 7.09 2.43 -10.13
CA ILE A 97 8.52 2.24 -10.38
C ILE A 97 8.94 0.80 -10.10
N LEU A 98 8.47 0.20 -9.00
CA LEU A 98 8.73 -1.19 -8.65
C LEU A 98 8.12 -2.15 -9.68
N PHE A 99 6.91 -1.87 -10.17
CA PHE A 99 6.30 -2.59 -11.28
C PHE A 99 7.22 -2.59 -12.50
N ARG A 100 7.75 -1.41 -12.87
CA ARG A 100 8.65 -1.31 -14.02
C ARG A 100 9.93 -2.09 -13.79
N HIS A 101 10.49 -2.03 -12.58
CA HIS A 101 11.68 -2.77 -12.19
C HIS A 101 11.47 -4.29 -12.25
N ARG A 102 10.37 -4.79 -11.69
CA ARG A 102 9.99 -6.22 -11.71
C ARG A 102 9.94 -6.77 -13.14
N ASN A 103 9.41 -5.98 -14.08
CA ASN A 103 9.32 -6.37 -15.48
C ASN A 103 10.66 -6.24 -16.23
N LYS A 104 11.49 -5.26 -15.88
CA LYS A 104 12.81 -5.03 -16.48
C LYS A 104 13.75 -4.45 -15.43
N ALA A 105 14.59 -5.30 -14.83
CA ALA A 105 15.46 -4.90 -13.74
C ALA A 105 16.40 -3.73 -14.12
N PHE A 106 16.58 -2.79 -13.20
CA PHE A 106 17.43 -1.61 -13.36
C PHE A 106 17.87 -0.95 -12.04
N LEU A 107 17.17 -1.20 -10.93
CA LEU A 107 17.56 -0.76 -9.60
C LEU A 107 18.66 -1.68 -9.08
N SER A 108 19.60 -1.13 -8.31
CA SER A 108 20.59 -1.94 -7.61
C SER A 108 19.99 -2.57 -6.35
N GLU A 109 20.57 -3.68 -5.89
CA GLU A 109 20.20 -4.31 -4.61
C GLU A 109 20.22 -3.31 -3.44
N SER A 110 21.19 -2.39 -3.42
CA SER A 110 21.26 -1.36 -2.38
C SER A 110 20.08 -0.37 -2.38
N VAL A 111 19.48 -0.14 -3.55
CA VAL A 111 18.27 0.70 -3.67
C VAL A 111 17.05 -0.11 -3.27
N ILE A 112 16.96 -1.39 -3.67
CA ILE A 112 15.87 -2.28 -3.25
C ILE A 112 15.84 -2.43 -1.72
N GLU A 113 17.00 -2.58 -1.09
CA GLU A 113 17.09 -2.65 0.37
C GLU A 113 16.57 -1.36 1.03
N LYS A 114 16.90 -0.19 0.48
CA LYS A 114 16.35 1.08 0.98
C LYS A 114 14.83 1.15 0.84
N VAL A 115 14.28 0.70 -0.30
CA VAL A 115 12.83 0.65 -0.51
C VAL A 115 12.16 -0.27 0.51
N TYR A 116 12.74 -1.46 0.74
CA TYR A 116 12.26 -2.41 1.72
C TYR A 116 12.18 -1.80 3.13
N GLN A 117 13.28 -1.22 3.61
CA GLN A 117 13.31 -0.58 4.93
C GLN A 117 12.31 0.57 5.04
N ALA A 118 12.20 1.39 3.99
CA ALA A 118 11.31 2.53 3.98
C ALA A 118 9.82 2.14 3.96
N LEU A 119 9.43 1.17 3.12
CA LEU A 119 8.04 0.69 3.07
C LEU A 119 7.66 -0.09 4.33
N LEU A 120 8.58 -0.85 4.92
CA LEU A 120 8.37 -1.51 6.21
C LEU A 120 8.14 -0.47 7.32
N ALA A 121 8.96 0.58 7.38
CA ALA A 121 8.80 1.67 8.33
C ALA A 121 7.48 2.42 8.11
N TYR A 122 7.14 2.76 6.87
CA TYR A 122 5.89 3.43 6.51
C TYR A 122 4.67 2.64 6.98
N ILE A 123 4.59 1.35 6.61
CA ILE A 123 3.43 0.53 6.96
C ILE A 123 3.37 0.28 8.47
N GLN A 124 4.45 0.37 9.22
CA GLN A 124 4.36 0.30 10.68
C GLN A 124 3.82 1.60 11.28
N GLN A 125 4.23 2.75 10.76
CA GLN A 125 3.99 4.07 11.34
C GLN A 125 2.69 4.74 10.89
N GLU A 126 2.13 4.41 9.72
CA GLU A 126 0.95 5.12 9.20
C GLU A 126 -0.26 5.01 10.15
N THR A 127 -0.91 6.15 10.41
CA THR A 127 -2.05 6.31 11.33
C THR A 127 -3.29 6.87 10.65
N VAL A 128 -3.19 7.28 9.39
CA VAL A 128 -4.32 7.68 8.55
C VAL A 128 -4.77 6.47 7.76
N GLY A 129 -6.07 6.15 7.82
CA GLY A 129 -6.64 5.00 7.10
C GLY A 129 -7.92 5.34 6.33
N GLY A 130 -8.19 6.62 6.08
CA GLY A 130 -9.32 7.02 5.24
C GLY A 130 -9.03 6.72 3.77
N GLY A 131 -9.99 6.14 3.06
CA GLY A 131 -9.88 5.86 1.63
C GLY A 131 -10.30 7.05 0.78
N TYR A 132 -11.54 7.55 0.91
CA TYR A 132 -12.05 8.65 0.08
C TYR A 132 -12.45 9.88 0.92
N ASP A 133 -12.19 11.06 0.38
CA ASP A 133 -12.63 12.36 0.90
C ASP A 133 -13.56 13.02 -0.14
N GLU A 134 -14.78 13.37 0.25
CA GLU A 134 -15.78 13.96 -0.67
C GLU A 134 -15.34 15.29 -1.29
N THR A 135 -14.41 16.00 -0.64
CA THR A 135 -13.89 17.28 -1.14
C THR A 135 -12.64 17.07 -1.97
N PHE A 136 -11.75 16.19 -1.53
CA PHE A 136 -10.39 16.08 -2.06
C PHE A 136 -10.11 14.79 -2.81
N GLY A 137 -11.09 13.90 -2.97
CA GLY A 137 -10.99 12.65 -3.71
C GLY A 137 -10.25 11.54 -2.95
N TRP A 138 -9.53 10.69 -3.69
CA TRP A 138 -8.85 9.53 -3.12
C TRP A 138 -7.68 9.91 -2.20
N LEU A 139 -7.69 9.36 -1.00
CA LEU A 139 -6.61 9.41 -0.02
C LEU A 139 -5.83 8.09 0.00
N HIS A 140 -6.47 6.96 0.31
CA HIS A 140 -5.92 5.59 0.13
C HIS A 140 -4.50 5.33 0.71
N THR A 141 -4.15 5.91 1.85
CA THR A 141 -2.79 5.76 2.46
C THR A 141 -2.35 4.31 2.66
N LEU A 142 -3.24 3.43 3.13
CA LEU A 142 -2.94 2.01 3.28
C LEU A 142 -3.11 1.23 1.96
N ALA A 143 -4.10 1.58 1.15
CA ALA A 143 -4.38 0.88 -0.10
C ALA A 143 -3.26 1.06 -1.14
N HIS A 144 -2.74 2.28 -1.30
CA HIS A 144 -1.59 2.56 -2.17
C HIS A 144 -0.31 1.89 -1.64
N ALA A 145 -0.13 1.84 -0.32
CA ALA A 145 0.98 1.12 0.28
C ALA A 145 0.89 -0.39 0.02
N ALA A 146 -0.31 -0.96 0.00
CA ALA A 146 -0.51 -2.36 -0.36
C ALA A 146 0.01 -2.66 -1.78
N ASP A 147 -0.19 -1.76 -2.75
CA ASP A 147 0.35 -1.92 -4.12
C ASP A 147 1.88 -1.91 -4.14
N ALA A 148 2.49 -0.95 -3.41
CA ALA A 148 3.94 -0.85 -3.34
C ALA A 148 4.55 -2.09 -2.67
N LEU A 149 3.90 -2.60 -1.62
CA LEU A 149 4.30 -3.81 -0.92
C LEU A 149 4.15 -5.05 -1.81
N ASP A 150 3.06 -5.17 -2.57
CA ASP A 150 2.86 -6.27 -3.50
C ASP A 150 3.96 -6.30 -4.57
N GLU A 151 4.23 -5.17 -5.20
CA GLU A 151 5.30 -5.04 -6.20
C GLU A 151 6.68 -5.33 -5.62
N LEU A 152 6.97 -4.87 -4.39
CA LEU A 152 8.23 -5.15 -3.69
C LEU A 152 8.39 -6.64 -3.36
N ILE A 153 7.35 -7.28 -2.82
CA ILE A 153 7.37 -8.69 -2.39
C ILE A 153 7.68 -9.65 -3.54
N LEU A 154 7.27 -9.26 -4.76
CA LEU A 154 7.44 -10.03 -5.99
C LEU A 154 8.86 -9.91 -6.58
N LEU A 155 9.71 -9.03 -6.05
CA LEU A 155 11.10 -8.91 -6.49
C LEU A 155 11.93 -10.12 -6.06
N THR A 156 12.84 -10.57 -6.93
CA THR A 156 13.71 -11.74 -6.66
C THR A 156 14.84 -11.38 -5.70
N GLU A 157 15.17 -10.09 -5.60
CA GLU A 157 16.15 -9.51 -4.68
C GLU A 157 15.72 -9.64 -3.21
N LEU A 158 14.43 -9.83 -2.92
CA LEU A 158 13.97 -10.03 -1.55
C LEU A 158 14.24 -11.46 -1.06
N THR A 159 14.75 -11.57 0.17
CA THR A 159 14.86 -12.84 0.88
C THR A 159 13.51 -13.30 1.41
N VAL A 160 13.40 -14.57 1.80
CA VAL A 160 12.21 -15.08 2.50
C VAL A 160 11.98 -14.33 3.82
N ASP A 161 13.05 -13.95 4.51
CA ASP A 161 12.98 -13.18 5.76
C ASP A 161 12.39 -11.77 5.53
N HIS A 162 12.84 -11.07 4.47
CA HIS A 162 12.25 -9.78 4.10
C HIS A 162 10.74 -9.91 3.84
N ARG A 163 10.31 -10.92 3.06
CA ARG A 163 8.88 -11.16 2.80
C ARG A 163 8.11 -11.47 4.08
N GLN A 164 8.68 -12.29 4.96
CA GLN A 164 8.08 -12.63 6.24
C GLN A 164 7.88 -11.39 7.13
N GLN A 165 8.86 -10.49 7.19
CA GLN A 165 8.77 -9.25 7.95
C GLN A 165 7.70 -8.30 7.40
N LEU A 166 7.63 -8.12 6.07
CA LEU A 166 6.58 -7.32 5.43
C LEU A 166 5.19 -7.90 5.70
N VAL A 167 5.01 -9.22 5.53
CA VAL A 167 3.75 -9.91 5.81
C VAL A 167 3.33 -9.73 7.27
N LYS A 168 4.26 -9.87 8.22
CA LYS A 168 3.97 -9.61 9.64
C LYS A 168 3.49 -8.18 9.87
N ALA A 169 4.16 -7.20 9.28
CA ALA A 169 3.79 -5.79 9.41
C ALA A 169 2.41 -5.49 8.81
N VAL A 170 2.08 -6.09 7.65
CA VAL A 170 0.75 -6.01 7.03
C VAL A 170 -0.32 -6.60 7.95
N ILE A 171 -0.12 -7.84 8.43
CA ILE A 171 -1.07 -8.51 9.34
C ILE A 171 -1.29 -7.65 10.60
N ASP A 172 -0.22 -7.10 11.17
CA ASP A 172 -0.32 -6.23 12.33
C ASP A 172 -1.12 -4.96 12.03
N LYS A 173 -0.89 -4.33 10.88
CA LYS A 173 -1.56 -3.09 10.48
C LYS A 173 -3.05 -3.29 10.26
N MET A 174 -3.50 -4.47 9.81
CA MET A 174 -4.91 -4.74 9.56
C MET A 174 -5.78 -4.80 10.82
N ALA A 175 -5.18 -4.89 12.00
CA ALA A 175 -5.83 -4.51 13.26
C ALA A 175 -5.71 -3.00 13.48
N PHE A 176 -6.20 -2.20 12.53
CA PHE A 176 -6.01 -0.75 12.53
C PHE A 176 -6.89 -0.07 13.59
N PRO A 177 -6.33 0.72 14.53
CA PRO A 177 -7.11 1.28 15.63
C PRO A 177 -7.72 2.66 15.34
N TYR A 178 -7.22 3.36 14.31
CA TYR A 178 -7.51 4.79 14.12
C TYR A 178 -8.75 5.03 13.26
N HIS A 179 -9.07 4.14 12.32
CA HIS A 179 -10.17 4.28 11.36
C HIS A 179 -10.80 2.93 11.03
N ILE A 180 -12.03 2.90 10.54
CA ILE A 180 -12.61 1.69 9.91
C ILE A 180 -12.13 1.64 8.47
N LEU A 181 -11.52 0.54 8.07
CA LEU A 181 -11.08 0.33 6.70
C LEU A 181 -12.27 -0.11 5.86
N SER A 182 -12.59 0.63 4.80
CA SER A 182 -13.84 0.43 4.05
C SER A 182 -13.70 0.69 2.55
N HIS A 183 -12.47 0.83 2.06
CA HIS A 183 -12.15 1.13 0.66
C HIS A 183 -11.13 0.11 0.14
N GLU A 184 -11.42 -1.17 0.40
CA GLU A 184 -10.68 -2.34 -0.11
C GLU A 184 -9.24 -2.45 0.40
N GLU A 185 -8.88 -1.74 1.47
CA GLU A 185 -7.54 -1.85 2.07
C GLU A 185 -7.23 -3.29 2.48
N ASP A 186 -8.21 -4.00 2.99
CA ASP A 186 -8.12 -5.39 3.42
C ASP A 186 -7.92 -6.37 2.26
N GLU A 187 -8.59 -6.15 1.12
CA GLU A 187 -8.42 -6.97 -0.08
C GLU A 187 -7.04 -6.75 -0.71
N ARG A 188 -6.60 -5.50 -0.85
CA ARG A 188 -5.29 -5.19 -1.45
C ARG A 188 -4.14 -5.68 -0.57
N MET A 189 -4.25 -5.55 0.74
CA MET A 189 -3.28 -6.12 1.68
C MET A 189 -3.26 -7.65 1.63
N THR A 190 -4.42 -8.27 1.41
CA THR A 190 -4.52 -9.72 1.21
C THR A 190 -3.76 -10.16 -0.06
N ILE A 191 -3.86 -9.39 -1.15
CA ILE A 191 -3.13 -9.66 -2.40
C ILE A 191 -1.61 -9.66 -2.15
N ALA A 192 -1.09 -8.67 -1.42
CA ALA A 192 0.34 -8.61 -1.09
C ALA A 192 0.82 -9.84 -0.30
N ILE A 193 0.05 -10.33 0.67
CA ILE A 193 0.39 -11.58 1.40
C ILE A 193 0.31 -12.80 0.49
N HIS A 194 -0.69 -12.85 -0.38
CA HIS A 194 -0.83 -13.95 -1.33
C HIS A 194 0.35 -14.01 -2.32
N SER A 195 0.83 -12.86 -2.78
CA SER A 195 2.06 -12.74 -3.56
C SER A 195 3.29 -13.23 -2.80
N ALA A 196 3.40 -12.96 -1.49
CA ALA A 196 4.49 -13.49 -0.66
C ALA A 196 4.47 -15.03 -0.59
N VAL A 197 3.28 -15.62 -0.42
CA VAL A 197 3.11 -17.08 -0.41
C VAL A 197 3.47 -17.69 -1.77
N LYS A 198 3.01 -17.07 -2.87
CA LYS A 198 3.42 -17.47 -4.22
C LYS A 198 4.93 -17.38 -4.46
N ASN A 199 5.62 -16.51 -3.73
CA ASN A 199 7.07 -16.32 -3.78
C ASN A 199 7.82 -17.04 -2.65
N GLY A 200 7.26 -18.14 -2.16
CA GLY A 200 7.97 -19.10 -1.31
C GLY A 200 7.84 -18.87 0.19
N LEU A 201 7.02 -17.92 0.64
CA LEU A 201 6.66 -17.85 2.06
C LEU A 201 5.70 -18.99 2.41
N ASP A 202 6.00 -19.74 3.48
CA ASP A 202 5.17 -20.86 3.92
C ASP A 202 3.78 -20.37 4.39
N PRO A 203 2.67 -20.87 3.80
CA PRO A 203 1.32 -20.58 4.28
C PRO A 203 1.11 -20.85 5.78
N ALA A 204 1.81 -21.83 6.36
CA ALA A 204 1.72 -22.14 7.79
C ALA A 204 2.29 -21.00 8.66
N VAL A 205 3.35 -20.33 8.20
CA VAL A 205 3.92 -19.15 8.87
C VAL A 205 2.91 -18.00 8.85
N VAL A 206 2.25 -17.78 7.71
CA VAL A 206 1.16 -16.78 7.60
C VAL A 206 0.03 -17.12 8.57
N GLY A 207 -0.43 -18.38 8.60
CA GLY A 207 -1.48 -18.84 9.51
C GLY A 207 -1.12 -18.63 10.99
N PHE A 208 0.13 -18.90 11.37
CA PHE A 208 0.63 -18.64 12.71
C PHE A 208 0.56 -17.15 13.07
N MET A 209 1.03 -16.27 12.18
CA MET A 209 1.00 -14.81 12.39
C MET A 209 -0.43 -14.28 12.52
N VAL A 210 -1.36 -14.75 11.68
CA VAL A 210 -2.77 -14.36 11.77
C VAL A 210 -3.38 -14.82 13.09
N LYS A 211 -3.09 -16.05 13.52
CA LYS A 211 -3.60 -16.60 14.79
C LYS A 211 -3.05 -15.86 16.01
N ASP A 212 -1.76 -15.53 16.01
CA ASP A 212 -1.14 -14.70 17.05
C ASP A 212 -1.82 -13.34 17.13
N LYS A 213 -1.96 -12.65 15.99
CA LYS A 213 -2.61 -11.35 15.95
C LYS A 213 -4.10 -11.41 16.34
N ALA A 214 -4.83 -12.44 15.88
CA ALA A 214 -6.22 -12.66 16.28
C ALA A 214 -6.35 -12.77 17.80
N SER A 215 -5.44 -13.52 18.43
CA SER A 215 -5.43 -13.71 19.89
C SER A 215 -5.21 -12.38 20.63
N GLN A 216 -4.31 -11.52 20.14
CA GLN A 216 -4.08 -10.19 20.70
C GLN A 216 -5.32 -9.29 20.58
N VAL A 217 -5.97 -9.27 19.41
CA VAL A 217 -7.18 -8.46 19.20
C VAL A 217 -8.35 -8.97 20.05
N ILE A 218 -8.49 -10.29 20.22
CA ILE A 218 -9.50 -10.90 21.08
C ILE A 218 -9.25 -10.56 22.55
N ALA A 219 -8.00 -10.53 23.01
CA ALA A 219 -7.64 -10.20 24.39
C ALA A 219 -8.02 -8.76 24.79
N CYS A 220 -8.30 -7.88 23.85
CA CYS A 220 -8.84 -6.54 24.13
C CYS A 220 -10.33 -6.57 24.56
N TRP A 221 -11.02 -7.71 24.49
CA TRP A 221 -12.37 -7.91 25.03
C TRP A 221 -12.33 -8.32 26.51
N PRO A 222 -13.27 -7.87 27.38
CA PRO A 222 -14.48 -7.09 27.11
C PRO A 222 -14.32 -5.57 27.22
N ASP A 223 -13.11 -5.02 27.15
CA ASP A 223 -12.90 -3.57 27.23
C ASP A 223 -13.46 -2.88 25.97
N VAL A 224 -14.69 -2.36 26.08
CA VAL A 224 -15.41 -1.72 24.98
C VAL A 224 -14.92 -0.28 24.81
N LYS A 225 -13.86 -0.12 24.01
CA LYS A 225 -13.37 1.16 23.50
C LYS A 225 -13.51 1.20 21.99
N GLU A 226 -13.76 2.39 21.46
CA GLU A 226 -13.85 2.62 20.01
C GLU A 226 -12.64 2.07 19.25
N THR A 227 -11.42 2.25 19.80
CA THR A 227 -10.19 1.68 19.24
C THR A 227 -10.21 0.14 19.18
N ASN A 228 -10.64 -0.52 20.26
CA ASN A 228 -10.73 -1.98 20.32
C ASN A 228 -11.80 -2.52 19.35
N LEU A 229 -12.92 -1.81 19.22
CA LEU A 229 -13.98 -2.14 18.27
C LEU A 229 -13.52 -2.00 16.81
N ARG A 230 -12.77 -0.94 16.48
CA ARG A 230 -12.17 -0.74 15.15
C ARG A 230 -11.17 -1.84 14.80
N MET A 231 -10.19 -2.09 15.69
CA MET A 231 -9.21 -3.17 15.48
C MET A 231 -9.90 -4.51 15.22
N ARG A 232 -10.92 -4.83 16.00
CA ARG A 232 -11.71 -6.05 15.83
C ARG A 232 -12.46 -6.08 14.50
N SER A 233 -13.14 -5.00 14.12
CA SER A 233 -13.89 -4.93 12.86
C SER A 233 -12.97 -5.11 11.65
N ASN A 234 -11.89 -4.32 11.60
CA ASN A 234 -10.93 -4.33 10.51
C ASN A 234 -10.24 -5.68 10.38
N PHE A 235 -9.79 -6.27 11.49
CA PHE A 235 -9.09 -7.55 11.45
C PHE A 235 -10.01 -8.71 11.06
N LYS A 236 -11.30 -8.68 11.47
CA LYS A 236 -12.30 -9.65 11.01
C LYS A 236 -12.56 -9.54 9.51
N GLN A 237 -12.68 -8.33 8.98
CA GLN A 237 -12.87 -8.10 7.55
C GLN A 237 -11.67 -8.65 6.76
N PHE A 238 -10.47 -8.31 7.21
CA PHE A 238 -9.23 -8.82 6.64
C PHE A 238 -9.12 -10.35 6.63
N ILE A 239 -9.44 -11.04 7.74
CA ILE A 239 -9.47 -12.51 7.78
C ILE A 239 -10.43 -13.08 6.73
N ARG A 240 -11.58 -12.44 6.49
CA ARG A 240 -12.58 -12.89 5.52
C ARG A 240 -12.07 -12.71 4.09
N SER A 241 -11.43 -11.58 3.79
CA SER A 241 -10.79 -11.32 2.50
C SER A 241 -9.67 -12.33 2.24
N MET A 242 -8.83 -12.62 3.24
CA MET A 242 -7.86 -13.72 3.17
C MET A 242 -8.53 -15.08 2.94
N TYR A 243 -9.63 -15.39 3.63
CA TYR A 243 -10.30 -16.69 3.50
C TYR A 243 -10.75 -16.97 2.05
N PHE A 244 -11.24 -15.94 1.35
CA PHE A 244 -11.62 -16.07 -0.06
C PHE A 244 -10.41 -16.07 -1.01
N CYS A 245 -9.39 -15.23 -0.75
CA CYS A 245 -8.19 -15.18 -1.58
C CYS A 245 -7.37 -16.48 -1.53
N PHE A 246 -7.24 -17.10 -0.35
CA PHE A 246 -6.46 -18.33 -0.14
C PHE A 246 -7.28 -19.61 -0.37
N ALA A 247 -8.20 -19.61 -1.34
CA ALA A 247 -9.09 -20.74 -1.62
C ALA A 247 -8.34 -22.06 -1.90
N ASP A 248 -7.17 -21.98 -2.54
CA ASP A 248 -6.33 -23.11 -2.91
C ASP A 248 -5.45 -23.64 -1.75
N TYR A 249 -5.41 -22.94 -0.61
CA TYR A 249 -4.55 -23.27 0.53
C TYR A 249 -5.39 -23.78 1.70
N SER A 250 -5.87 -25.02 1.61
CA SER A 250 -6.86 -25.60 2.55
C SER A 250 -6.48 -25.47 4.03
N ALA A 251 -5.23 -25.75 4.40
CA ALA A 251 -4.76 -25.65 5.79
C ALA A 251 -4.79 -24.20 6.33
N LEU A 252 -4.33 -23.25 5.51
CA LEU A 252 -4.40 -21.82 5.88
C LEU A 252 -5.85 -21.36 5.96
N ARG A 253 -6.69 -21.75 5.00
CA ARG A 253 -8.12 -21.44 4.99
C ARG A 253 -8.86 -21.99 6.22
N SER A 254 -8.55 -23.20 6.67
CA SER A 254 -9.04 -23.75 7.93
C SER A 254 -8.62 -22.90 9.13
N THR A 255 -7.36 -22.46 9.17
CA THR A 255 -6.85 -21.57 10.22
C THR A 255 -7.59 -20.23 10.24
N LEU A 256 -7.83 -19.62 9.08
CA LEU A 256 -8.58 -18.37 8.94
C LEU A 256 -10.03 -18.52 9.40
N TYR A 257 -10.68 -19.63 9.03
CA TYR A 257 -12.03 -19.95 9.50
C TYR A 257 -12.09 -20.08 11.02
N GLU A 258 -11.19 -20.84 11.62
CA GLU A 258 -11.09 -20.96 13.09
C GLU A 258 -10.91 -19.60 13.77
N CYS A 259 -10.03 -18.75 13.24
CA CYS A 259 -9.83 -17.40 13.77
C CYS A 259 -11.12 -16.57 13.70
N GLU A 260 -11.86 -16.59 12.58
CA GLU A 260 -13.15 -15.89 12.45
C GLU A 260 -14.16 -16.39 13.50
N GLN A 261 -14.24 -17.71 13.71
CA GLN A 261 -15.15 -18.31 14.69
C GLN A 261 -14.81 -17.88 16.12
N LEU A 262 -13.52 -17.72 16.47
CA LEU A 262 -13.11 -17.18 17.78
C LEU A 262 -13.65 -15.77 17.99
N PHE A 263 -13.61 -14.91 16.95
CA PHE A 263 -14.23 -13.60 17.04
C PHE A 263 -15.75 -13.71 17.21
N SER A 264 -16.44 -14.63 16.55
CA SER A 264 -17.91 -14.76 16.64
C SER A 264 -18.37 -15.40 17.96
N GLY A 265 -17.56 -16.26 18.56
CA GLY A 265 -17.86 -16.98 19.81
C GLY A 265 -18.00 -16.11 21.07
N ILE A 266 -17.43 -14.90 21.10
CA ILE A 266 -17.49 -14.03 22.29
C ILE A 266 -18.91 -13.60 22.67
N TYR A 267 -19.86 -13.58 21.72
CA TYR A 267 -21.26 -13.24 21.99
C TYR A 267 -22.02 -14.40 22.65
N HIS A 268 -21.47 -15.61 22.62
CA HIS A 268 -22.08 -16.82 23.15
C HIS A 268 -21.49 -17.25 24.50
N GLN A 269 -20.39 -16.60 24.93
CA GLN A 269 -19.87 -16.79 26.28
C GLN A 269 -20.75 -16.01 27.26
N LYS A 270 -21.61 -16.72 27.99
CA LYS A 270 -22.33 -16.13 29.14
C LYS A 270 -21.28 -15.56 30.11
N PRO A 271 -21.48 -14.35 30.66
CA PRO A 271 -20.64 -13.87 31.74
C PRO A 271 -20.63 -14.93 32.84
N SER A 272 -19.44 -15.34 33.28
CA SER A 272 -19.32 -16.14 34.50
C SER A 272 -19.80 -15.26 35.65
N CYS A 273 -21.02 -15.51 36.12
CA CYS A 273 -21.56 -14.93 37.36
C CYS A 273 -20.78 -15.45 38.57
#